data_AF-A0A0V0Q8L3-F1
#
_entry.id   AF-A0A0V0Q8L3-F1
#
_cell.length_a   1.000
_cell.length_b   1.000
_cell.length_c   1.000
_cell.angle_alpha   90.00
_cell.angle_beta   90.00
_cell.angle_gamma   90.00
#
_symmetry.space_group_name_H-M   'P 1'
#
loop_
_entity.id
_entity.type
_entity.pdbx_description
1 polymer ?
#
loop_
_entity_poly.entity_id
_entity_poly.type
_entity_poly.pdbx_seq_one_letter_code
_entity_poly.pdbx_strand_id
1 'polypeptide(L)'
;MDNDQQNLQYLEKQYEGPVVWNCTKREAAKQFAKKELLNPFDTFKNDPYEVQTEESNEMINKILSDENLVCGIKYQDGNRQKYVIDQFLSVQDCEEKGYIVTHQGKCNRCSTLQDLSIYLQTDLTYPVAYCGLLGFSSKDQEKECLMDLGFTEPCAEIWYFNTQNTAKECYKPCMYMLLTKQPFVDENGNLNKCLQCDEDKSGPIFKYFAGRTRRNSGIESEIPRPDQQVYPINQCYY
;
A
#
# COMPACT_ATOMS: atom_id res chain seq x y z
N MET A 1 5.58 -28.98 -28.23
CA MET A 1 5.42 -27.58 -27.83
C MET A 1 4.88 -27.63 -26.42
N ASP A 2 5.67 -27.09 -25.51
CA ASP A 2 5.73 -27.49 -24.10
C ASP A 2 4.60 -26.88 -23.28
N ASN A 3 4.04 -27.64 -22.35
CA ASN A 3 2.90 -27.22 -21.51
C ASN A 3 3.25 -25.96 -20.67
N ASP A 4 4.55 -25.78 -20.41
CA ASP A 4 5.10 -24.66 -19.65
C ASP A 4 5.04 -23.32 -20.41
N GLN A 5 5.19 -23.34 -21.74
CA GLN A 5 5.03 -22.12 -22.56
C GLN A 5 3.57 -21.68 -22.67
N GLN A 6 2.63 -22.63 -22.61
CA GLN A 6 1.19 -22.32 -22.61
C GLN A 6 0.72 -21.72 -21.28
N ASN A 7 1.28 -22.18 -20.15
CA ASN A 7 1.00 -21.59 -18.84
C ASN A 7 1.62 -20.19 -18.70
N LEU A 8 2.87 -19.98 -19.15
CA LEU A 8 3.49 -18.65 -19.16
C LEU A 8 2.69 -17.65 -20.01
N GLN A 9 2.25 -18.04 -21.20
CA GLN A 9 1.38 -17.19 -22.04
C GLN A 9 -0.03 -16.96 -21.45
N TYR A 10 -0.53 -17.86 -20.61
CA TYR A 10 -1.82 -17.68 -19.93
C TYR A 10 -1.69 -16.70 -18.76
N LEU A 11 -0.58 -16.77 -18.02
CA LEU A 11 -0.28 -15.88 -16.90
C LEU A 11 0.07 -14.47 -17.40
N GLU A 12 0.89 -14.32 -18.45
CA GLU A 12 1.16 -13.03 -19.09
C GLU A 12 -0.15 -12.35 -19.55
N LYS A 13 -1.11 -13.12 -20.08
CA LYS A 13 -2.43 -12.60 -20.49
C LYS A 13 -3.36 -12.19 -19.35
N GLN A 14 -3.21 -12.75 -18.14
CA GLN A 14 -4.05 -12.35 -17.00
C GLN A 14 -3.68 -10.95 -16.49
N TYR A 15 -2.46 -10.49 -16.80
CA TYR A 15 -1.90 -9.22 -16.35
C TYR A 15 -1.71 -8.22 -17.52
N GLU A 16 -2.16 -8.54 -18.74
CA GLU A 16 -2.21 -7.61 -19.88
C GLU A 16 -3.65 -7.13 -20.14
N GLY A 17 -4.00 -5.96 -19.59
CA GLY A 17 -5.29 -5.29 -19.84
C GLY A 17 -5.99 -4.81 -18.57
N PRO A 18 -7.09 -4.03 -18.70
CA PRO A 18 -7.85 -3.58 -17.53
C PRO A 18 -8.48 -4.77 -16.81
N VAL A 19 -8.09 -4.99 -15.54
CA VAL A 19 -8.64 -6.07 -14.73
C VAL A 19 -10.09 -5.77 -14.38
N VAL A 20 -11.00 -6.60 -14.89
CA VAL A 20 -12.42 -6.52 -14.55
C VAL A 20 -12.64 -7.31 -13.25
N TRP A 21 -13.14 -6.62 -12.23
CA TRP A 21 -13.49 -7.26 -10.97
C TRP A 21 -14.86 -7.91 -11.08
N ASN A 22 -14.95 -9.18 -10.71
CA ASN A 22 -16.21 -9.93 -10.67
C ASN A 22 -17.03 -9.66 -9.38
N CYS A 23 -16.58 -8.70 -8.58
CA CYS A 23 -17.17 -8.27 -7.31
C CYS A 23 -17.04 -6.75 -7.17
N THR A 24 -17.77 -6.16 -6.22
CA THR A 24 -17.64 -4.72 -5.94
C THR A 24 -16.53 -4.45 -4.91
N LYS A 25 -15.88 -3.27 -4.97
CA LYS A 25 -14.93 -2.82 -3.92
C LYS A 25 -15.52 -2.93 -2.51
N ARG A 26 -16.80 -2.55 -2.36
CA ARG A 26 -17.52 -2.62 -1.09
C ARG A 26 -17.71 -4.05 -0.59
N GLU A 27 -18.02 -4.98 -1.49
CA GLU A 27 -18.17 -6.40 -1.14
C GLU A 27 -16.82 -7.00 -0.73
N ALA A 28 -15.79 -6.85 -1.57
CA ALA A 28 -14.44 -7.33 -1.29
C ALA A 28 -13.95 -6.84 0.08
N ALA A 29 -14.07 -5.53 0.32
CA ALA A 29 -13.64 -4.94 1.57
C ALA A 29 -14.41 -5.48 2.80
N LYS A 30 -15.73 -5.67 2.70
CA LYS A 30 -16.52 -6.30 3.78
C LYS A 30 -16.08 -7.73 4.08
N GLN A 31 -15.61 -8.46 3.08
CA GLN A 31 -15.14 -9.84 3.25
C GLN A 31 -13.73 -9.86 3.82
N PHE A 32 -12.84 -9.01 3.33
CA PHE A 32 -11.46 -8.90 3.80
C PHE A 32 -11.33 -8.41 5.24
N ALA A 33 -12.20 -7.50 5.68
CA ALA A 33 -12.23 -7.00 7.06
C ALA A 33 -12.58 -8.07 8.12
N LYS A 34 -12.98 -9.27 7.69
CA LYS A 34 -13.34 -10.38 8.60
C LYS A 34 -12.25 -11.46 8.67
N LYS A 35 -11.20 -11.34 7.88
CA LYS A 35 -10.18 -12.38 7.74
C LYS A 35 -9.14 -12.25 8.85
N GLU A 36 -8.71 -13.39 9.38
CA GLU A 36 -7.71 -13.49 10.44
C GLU A 36 -6.35 -13.84 9.84
N LEU A 37 -5.35 -12.98 10.09
CA LEU A 37 -3.96 -13.22 9.73
C LEU A 37 -3.27 -14.07 10.81
N LEU A 38 -2.73 -15.22 10.41
CA LEU A 38 -2.09 -16.16 11.35
C LEU A 38 -0.61 -15.86 11.61
N ASN A 39 0.04 -15.04 10.78
CA ASN A 39 1.42 -14.58 10.94
C ASN A 39 1.48 -13.04 10.87
N PRO A 40 1.04 -12.32 11.92
CA PRO A 40 0.97 -10.86 11.92
C PRO A 40 2.35 -10.20 11.84
N PHE A 41 2.38 -8.97 11.32
CA PHE A 41 3.58 -8.14 11.32
C PHE A 41 3.80 -7.51 12.70
N ASP A 42 5.07 -7.41 13.10
CA ASP A 42 5.45 -6.69 14.32
C ASP A 42 5.30 -5.17 14.16
N THR A 43 5.06 -4.50 15.28
CA THR A 43 5.16 -3.04 15.40
C THR A 43 6.60 -2.56 15.26
N PHE A 44 6.77 -1.26 15.03
CA PHE A 44 8.09 -0.65 14.96
C PHE A 44 8.72 -0.52 16.34
N LYS A 45 9.99 -0.91 16.44
CA LYS A 45 10.79 -0.64 17.65
C LYS A 45 11.23 0.82 17.73
N ASN A 46 11.48 1.45 16.58
CA ASN A 46 11.96 2.82 16.42
C ASN A 46 11.37 3.43 15.15
N ASP A 47 11.41 4.75 15.04
CA ASP A 47 11.01 5.48 13.83
C ASP A 47 11.88 5.06 12.63
N PRO A 48 11.28 4.50 11.55
CA PRO A 48 12.03 4.08 10.38
C PRO A 48 12.67 5.26 9.61
N TYR A 49 12.33 6.52 9.90
CA TYR A 49 12.93 7.69 9.24
C TYR A 49 14.18 8.23 9.96
N GLU A 50 14.43 7.86 11.22
CA GLU A 50 15.52 8.46 12.02
C GLU A 50 16.93 7.95 11.67
N VAL A 51 17.04 6.75 11.08
CA VAL A 51 18.35 6.12 10.79
C VAL A 51 18.35 5.60 9.35
N GLN A 52 18.63 6.50 8.41
CA GLN A 52 18.82 6.17 6.99
C GLN A 52 20.28 6.38 6.61
N THR A 53 20.98 5.28 6.33
CA THR A 53 22.31 5.28 5.71
C THR A 53 22.18 5.23 4.19
N GLU A 54 23.24 5.62 3.47
CA GLU A 54 23.29 5.47 2.00
C GLU A 54 23.02 4.02 1.58
N GLU A 55 23.63 3.05 2.26
CA GLU A 55 23.41 1.61 2.03
C GLU A 55 21.94 1.20 2.22
N SER A 56 21.28 1.67 3.29
CA SER A 56 19.87 1.36 3.52
C SER A 56 18.97 1.97 2.45
N ASN A 57 19.28 3.18 1.98
CA ASN A 57 18.53 3.85 0.91
C ASN A 57 18.71 3.13 -0.43
N GLU A 58 19.93 2.68 -0.76
CA GLU A 58 20.19 1.88 -1.94
C GLU A 58 19.43 0.55 -1.92
N MET A 59 19.42 -0.14 -0.77
CA MET A 59 18.65 -1.37 -0.58
C MET A 59 17.15 -1.14 -0.76
N ILE A 60 16.61 -0.09 -0.15
CA ILE A 60 15.20 0.30 -0.29
C ILE A 60 14.86 0.55 -1.75
N ASN A 61 15.65 1.38 -2.43
CA ASN A 61 15.41 1.72 -3.84
C ASN A 61 15.48 0.49 -4.74
N LYS A 62 16.45 -0.40 -4.52
CA LYS A 62 16.55 -1.67 -5.25
C LYS A 62 15.29 -2.52 -5.11
N ILE A 63 14.76 -2.63 -3.89
CA ILE A 63 13.55 -3.42 -3.63
C ILE A 63 12.31 -2.75 -4.21
N LEU A 64 12.21 -1.41 -4.15
CA LEU A 64 11.09 -0.68 -4.75
C LEU A 64 11.08 -0.72 -6.27
N SER A 65 12.25 -0.88 -6.90
CA SER A 65 12.38 -1.04 -8.35
C SER A 65 12.17 -2.47 -8.87
N ASP A 66 12.03 -3.46 -7.97
CA ASP A 66 11.82 -4.85 -8.37
C ASP A 66 10.35 -5.10 -8.70
N GLU A 67 10.03 -5.07 -9.99
CA GLU A 67 8.68 -5.28 -10.51
C GLU A 67 8.22 -6.75 -10.45
N ASN A 68 9.15 -7.71 -10.26
CA ASN A 68 8.81 -9.13 -10.18
C ASN A 68 8.34 -9.50 -8.77
N LEU A 69 8.82 -8.80 -7.76
CA LEU A 69 8.49 -9.08 -6.37
C LEU A 69 6.99 -8.95 -6.14
N VAL A 70 6.39 -9.92 -5.45
CA VAL A 70 4.98 -9.90 -5.10
C VAL A 70 4.73 -10.35 -3.67
N CYS A 71 3.63 -9.89 -3.12
CA CYS A 71 3.10 -10.36 -1.85
C CYS A 71 1.89 -11.25 -2.11
N GLY A 72 1.88 -12.45 -1.52
CA GLY A 72 0.83 -13.44 -1.69
C GLY A 72 0.19 -13.85 -0.37
N ILE A 73 -1.07 -14.27 -0.42
CA ILE A 73 -1.79 -14.86 0.72
C ILE A 73 -2.21 -16.30 0.42
N LYS A 74 -2.30 -17.13 1.47
CA LYS A 74 -2.80 -18.50 1.38
C LYS A 74 -3.77 -18.79 2.51
N TYR A 75 -5.02 -19.10 2.16
CA TYR A 75 -6.01 -19.52 3.16
C TYR A 75 -5.62 -20.88 3.76
N GLN A 76 -5.80 -21.01 5.06
CA GLN A 76 -5.50 -22.20 5.85
C GLN A 76 -6.75 -23.01 6.19
N ASP A 77 -7.93 -22.55 5.78
CA ASP A 77 -9.23 -23.15 6.05
C ASP A 77 -10.15 -23.15 4.83
N GLY A 78 -11.10 -24.10 4.79
CA GLY A 78 -11.99 -24.30 3.65
C GLY A 78 -13.04 -23.19 3.45
N ASN A 79 -13.34 -22.43 4.50
CA ASN A 79 -14.22 -21.26 4.48
C ASN A 79 -13.45 -19.94 4.29
N ARG A 80 -12.13 -20.01 4.05
CA ARG A 80 -11.26 -18.87 3.76
C ARG A 80 -11.31 -17.78 4.82
N GLN A 81 -11.41 -18.10 6.10
CA GLN A 81 -11.42 -17.09 7.17
C GLN A 81 -10.02 -16.81 7.70
N LYS A 82 -9.13 -17.80 7.67
CA LYS A 82 -7.78 -17.71 8.19
C LYS A 82 -6.77 -17.80 7.08
N TYR A 83 -5.76 -16.95 7.09
CA TYR A 83 -4.75 -16.93 6.05
C TYR A 83 -3.35 -16.66 6.62
N VAL A 84 -2.35 -17.07 5.84
CA VAL A 84 -0.96 -16.64 6.01
C VAL A 84 -0.56 -15.74 4.84
N ILE A 85 0.43 -14.89 5.06
CA ILE A 85 0.99 -13.99 4.06
C ILE A 85 2.49 -14.24 3.89
N ASP A 86 2.99 -14.17 2.66
CA ASP A 86 4.42 -14.34 2.38
C ASP A 86 4.84 -13.62 1.08
N GLN A 87 6.13 -13.32 0.97
CA GLN A 87 6.75 -12.63 -0.15
C GLN A 87 7.37 -13.64 -1.14
N PHE A 88 7.23 -13.35 -2.44
CA PHE A 88 7.74 -14.18 -3.51
C PHE A 88 8.52 -13.36 -4.53
N LEU A 89 9.49 -14.00 -5.19
CA LEU A 89 10.33 -13.36 -6.20
C LEU A 89 9.61 -13.13 -7.54
N SER A 90 8.48 -13.81 -7.75
CA SER A 90 7.65 -13.67 -8.94
C SER A 90 6.22 -14.12 -8.67
N VAL A 91 5.30 -13.73 -9.56
CA VAL A 91 3.93 -14.26 -9.62
C VAL A 91 3.95 -15.80 -9.73
N GLN A 92 4.81 -16.33 -10.59
CA GLN A 92 4.95 -17.78 -10.79
C GLN A 92 5.35 -18.50 -9.48
N ASP A 93 6.35 -18.00 -8.77
CA ASP A 93 6.80 -18.59 -7.49
C ASP A 93 5.69 -18.54 -6.42
N CYS A 94 4.91 -17.46 -6.39
CA CYS A 94 3.73 -17.32 -5.53
C CYS A 94 2.68 -18.40 -5.84
N GLU A 95 2.30 -18.54 -7.10
CA GLU A 95 1.22 -19.44 -7.54
C GLU A 95 1.62 -20.92 -7.44
N GLU A 96 2.86 -21.28 -7.77
CA GLU A 96 3.39 -22.65 -7.62
C GLU A 96 3.36 -23.12 -6.16
N LYS A 97 3.54 -22.21 -5.20
CA LYS A 97 3.42 -22.48 -3.75
C LYS A 97 1.96 -22.47 -3.25
N GLY A 98 1.01 -22.23 -4.16
CA GLY A 98 -0.42 -22.18 -3.87
C GLY A 98 -0.86 -20.93 -3.11
N TYR A 99 -0.13 -19.82 -3.26
CA TYR A 99 -0.52 -18.50 -2.78
C TYR A 99 -1.24 -17.72 -3.88
N ILE A 100 -2.09 -16.79 -3.46
CA ILE A 100 -2.81 -15.85 -4.32
C ILE A 100 -2.10 -14.50 -4.21
N VAL A 101 -1.65 -13.94 -5.33
CA VAL A 101 -1.05 -12.60 -5.36
C VAL A 101 -2.06 -11.56 -4.89
N THR A 102 -1.69 -10.75 -3.89
CA THR A 102 -2.56 -9.73 -3.30
C THR A 102 -2.11 -8.30 -3.60
N HIS A 103 -0.81 -8.08 -3.84
CA HIS A 103 -0.23 -6.86 -4.38
C HIS A 103 1.19 -7.11 -4.93
N GLN A 104 1.65 -6.26 -5.84
CA GLN A 104 3.06 -6.21 -6.26
C GLN A 104 3.93 -5.59 -5.17
N GLY A 105 5.20 -5.98 -5.10
CA GLY A 105 6.19 -5.56 -4.12
C GLY A 105 6.23 -6.46 -2.89
N LYS A 106 7.13 -6.12 -1.95
CA LYS A 106 7.35 -6.87 -0.72
C LYS A 106 6.13 -6.87 0.20
N CYS A 107 5.90 -7.97 0.90
CA CYS A 107 4.97 -7.97 2.03
C CYS A 107 5.51 -7.11 3.17
N ASN A 108 4.65 -6.29 3.76
CA ASN A 108 4.98 -5.55 4.96
C ASN A 108 3.71 -5.11 5.71
N ARG A 109 3.85 -4.17 6.64
CA ARG A 109 2.87 -3.87 7.68
C ARG A 109 1.46 -3.53 7.21
N CYS A 110 1.31 -2.98 6.00
CA CYS A 110 0.00 -2.69 5.39
C CYS A 110 -0.49 -3.76 4.40
N SER A 111 0.19 -4.89 4.30
CA SER A 111 -0.14 -5.96 3.35
C SER A 111 -1.31 -6.83 3.79
N THR A 112 -1.82 -6.67 5.02
CA THR A 112 -2.92 -7.47 5.54
C THR A 112 -4.22 -7.27 4.75
N LEU A 113 -5.14 -8.24 4.82
CA LEU A 113 -6.48 -8.11 4.21
C LEU A 113 -7.34 -7.08 4.97
N GLN A 114 -7.12 -6.91 6.28
CA GLN A 114 -7.73 -5.82 7.04
C GLN A 114 -7.33 -4.46 6.45
N ASP A 115 -6.04 -4.21 6.24
CA ASP A 115 -5.56 -2.94 5.69
C ASP A 115 -6.00 -2.74 4.23
N LEU A 116 -5.98 -3.81 3.43
CA LEU A 116 -6.57 -3.80 2.09
C LEU A 116 -8.05 -3.38 2.13
N SER A 117 -8.83 -3.83 3.11
CA SER A 117 -10.24 -3.42 3.24
C SER A 117 -10.40 -1.91 3.40
N ILE A 118 -9.46 -1.24 4.06
CA ILE A 118 -9.45 0.22 4.23
C ILE A 118 -9.08 0.90 2.90
N TYR A 119 -8.05 0.42 2.22
CA TYR A 119 -7.66 0.92 0.88
C TYR A 119 -8.77 0.81 -0.17
N LEU A 120 -9.71 -0.13 0.00
CA LEU A 120 -10.84 -0.33 -0.90
C LEU A 120 -12.04 0.59 -0.61
N GLN A 121 -12.17 1.11 0.61
CA GLN A 121 -13.37 1.83 1.07
C GLN A 121 -13.14 3.32 1.31
N THR A 122 -11.95 3.69 1.78
CA THR A 122 -11.69 5.03 2.31
C THR A 122 -10.80 5.79 1.35
N ASP A 123 -11.24 6.96 0.88
CA ASP A 123 -10.32 7.95 0.32
C ASP A 123 -9.39 8.40 1.44
N LEU A 124 -8.13 7.95 1.40
CA LEU A 124 -7.16 8.19 2.46
C LEU A 124 -6.56 9.60 2.42
N THR A 125 -6.75 10.36 1.34
CA THR A 125 -6.01 11.62 1.17
C THR A 125 -6.39 12.65 2.24
N TYR A 126 -7.69 12.87 2.48
CA TYR A 126 -8.13 13.82 3.52
C TYR A 126 -8.10 13.26 4.95
N PRO A 127 -8.56 12.03 5.24
CA PRO A 127 -8.58 11.50 6.60
C PRO A 127 -7.18 11.34 7.20
N VAL A 128 -6.20 10.85 6.44
CA VAL A 128 -4.82 10.74 6.93
C VAL A 128 -4.23 12.14 7.18
N ALA A 129 -4.44 13.09 6.26
CA ALA A 129 -3.98 14.47 6.46
C ALA A 129 -4.61 15.10 7.72
N TYR A 130 -5.89 14.83 7.97
CA TYR A 130 -6.56 15.26 9.19
C TYR A 130 -5.94 14.64 10.45
N CYS A 131 -5.68 13.33 10.46
CA CYS A 131 -4.98 12.70 11.58
C CYS A 131 -3.59 13.33 11.80
N GLY A 132 -2.84 13.59 10.73
CA GLY A 132 -1.54 14.27 10.80
C GLY A 132 -1.61 15.66 11.43
N LEU A 133 -2.72 16.39 11.25
CA LEU A 133 -2.93 17.68 11.92
C LEU A 133 -3.12 17.54 13.43
N LEU A 134 -3.71 16.43 13.91
CA LEU A 134 -3.81 16.16 15.35
C LEU A 134 -2.43 15.95 15.99
N GLY A 135 -1.46 15.45 15.21
CA GLY A 135 -0.08 15.27 15.62
C GLY A 135 0.63 16.54 16.10
N PHE A 136 0.17 17.72 15.67
CA PHE A 136 0.66 19.01 16.21
C PHE A 136 0.29 19.24 17.67
N SER A 137 -0.81 18.62 18.14
CA SER A 137 -1.29 18.74 19.52
C SER A 137 -0.91 17.51 20.36
N SER A 138 -1.12 16.31 19.82
CA SER A 138 -0.82 15.05 20.49
C SER A 138 -0.48 13.95 19.50
N LYS A 139 0.70 13.36 19.66
CA LYS A 139 1.16 12.20 18.88
C LYS A 139 0.29 10.97 19.14
N ASP A 140 -0.19 10.80 20.36
CA ASP A 140 -1.07 9.68 20.73
C ASP A 140 -2.42 9.80 20.00
N GLN A 141 -2.98 11.02 19.93
CA GLN A 141 -4.24 11.26 19.20
C GLN A 141 -4.10 11.04 17.69
N GLU A 142 -2.92 11.34 17.11
CA GLU A 142 -2.65 11.04 15.70
C GLU A 142 -2.62 9.53 15.44
N LYS A 143 -1.89 8.77 16.26
CA LYS A 143 -1.83 7.30 16.12
C LYS A 143 -3.21 6.68 16.32
N GLU A 144 -3.94 7.10 17.35
CA GLU A 144 -5.33 6.65 17.58
C GLU A 144 -6.25 6.99 16.40
N CYS A 145 -6.18 8.21 15.87
CA CYS A 145 -6.96 8.62 14.69
C CYS A 145 -6.71 7.73 13.48
N LEU A 146 -5.44 7.36 13.22
CA LEU A 146 -5.07 6.47 12.12
C LEU A 146 -5.59 5.04 12.34
N MET A 147 -5.57 4.55 13.59
CA MET A 147 -6.16 3.26 13.94
C MET A 147 -7.69 3.26 13.80
N ASP A 148 -8.35 4.37 14.15
CA ASP A 148 -9.80 4.55 14.01
C ASP A 148 -10.27 4.59 12.55
N LEU A 149 -9.37 4.83 11.58
CA LEU A 149 -9.66 4.59 10.16
C LEU A 149 -9.85 3.10 9.84
N GLY A 150 -9.44 2.21 10.74
CA GLY A 150 -9.58 0.76 10.64
C GLY A 150 -8.30 0.03 10.24
N PHE A 151 -7.15 0.71 10.19
CA PHE A 151 -5.87 0.06 9.96
C PHE A 151 -5.46 -0.82 11.13
N THR A 152 -4.71 -1.88 10.83
CA THR A 152 -3.96 -2.61 11.86
C THR A 152 -2.92 -1.69 12.50
N GLU A 153 -2.58 -1.95 13.76
CA GLU A 153 -1.59 -1.12 14.47
C GLU A 153 -0.26 -0.98 13.70
N PRO A 154 0.36 -2.05 13.15
CA PRO A 154 1.60 -1.91 12.39
C PRO A 154 1.46 -1.02 11.14
N CYS A 155 0.32 -1.06 10.46
CA CYS A 155 0.06 -0.20 9.30
C CYS A 155 -0.21 1.26 9.73
N ALA A 156 -0.95 1.46 10.82
CA ALA A 156 -1.17 2.79 11.38
C ALA A 156 0.15 3.45 11.82
N GLU A 157 1.10 2.69 12.37
CA GLU A 157 2.41 3.21 12.75
C GLU A 157 3.22 3.75 11.57
N ILE A 158 3.26 3.05 10.42
CA ILE A 158 4.00 3.58 9.27
C ILE A 158 3.33 4.83 8.68
N TRP A 159 1.99 4.91 8.74
CA TRP A 159 1.29 6.15 8.41
C TRP A 159 1.64 7.29 9.37
N TYR A 160 1.69 7.01 10.67
CA TYR A 160 2.09 7.97 11.71
C TYR A 160 3.52 8.47 11.50
N PHE A 161 4.48 7.59 11.25
CA PHE A 161 5.86 8.00 10.99
C PHE A 161 5.97 8.80 9.68
N ASN A 162 5.22 8.42 8.65
CA ASN A 162 5.15 9.17 7.39
C ASN A 162 4.61 10.59 7.60
N THR A 163 3.50 10.76 8.32
CA THR A 163 2.92 12.09 8.61
C THR A 163 3.86 12.95 9.44
N GLN A 164 4.55 12.38 10.44
CA GLN A 164 5.57 13.07 11.23
C GLN A 164 6.75 13.53 10.36
N ASN A 165 7.27 12.66 9.49
CA ASN A 165 8.37 13.01 8.59
C ASN A 165 7.94 14.07 7.56
N THR A 166 6.74 13.95 6.98
CA THR A 166 6.20 14.95 6.05
C THR A 166 5.95 16.29 6.73
N ALA A 167 5.48 16.30 7.98
CA ALA A 167 5.35 17.52 8.76
C ALA A 167 6.72 18.19 9.01
N LYS A 168 7.79 17.41 9.17
CA LYS A 168 9.16 17.92 9.36
C LYS A 168 9.78 18.44 8.06
N GLU A 169 9.76 17.64 7.00
CA GLU A 169 10.49 17.91 5.74
C GLU A 169 9.69 18.77 4.76
N CYS A 170 8.35 18.68 4.81
CA CYS A 170 7.43 19.27 3.84
C CYS A 170 6.45 20.28 4.45
N TYR A 171 6.71 20.78 5.67
CA TYR A 171 5.85 21.71 6.40
C TYR A 171 5.32 22.87 5.52
N LYS A 172 6.23 23.61 4.88
CA LYS A 172 5.89 24.82 4.12
C LYS A 172 4.95 24.56 2.95
N PRO A 173 5.27 23.67 1.99
CA PRO A 173 4.36 23.41 0.87
C PRO A 173 3.04 22.77 1.33
N CYS A 174 3.04 21.94 2.35
CA CYS A 174 1.83 21.29 2.85
C CYS A 174 0.90 22.24 3.62
N MET A 175 1.46 23.12 4.45
CA MET A 175 0.68 24.18 5.11
C MET A 175 0.07 25.14 4.08
N TYR A 176 0.84 25.48 3.04
CA TYR A 176 0.32 26.31 1.94
C TYR A 176 -0.84 25.64 1.20
N MET A 177 -0.69 24.36 0.83
CA MET A 177 -1.76 23.57 0.21
C MET A 177 -3.03 23.56 1.06
N LEU A 178 -2.91 23.34 2.38
CA LEU A 178 -4.05 23.31 3.30
C LEU A 178 -4.75 24.67 3.43
N LEU A 179 -3.98 25.75 3.60
CA LEU A 179 -4.53 27.11 3.74
C LEU A 179 -5.24 27.60 2.47
N THR A 180 -4.71 27.22 1.31
CA THR A 180 -5.22 27.65 0.01
C THR A 180 -6.16 26.66 -0.66
N LYS A 181 -6.36 25.48 -0.06
CA LYS A 181 -7.14 24.36 -0.61
C LYS A 181 -6.73 24.03 -2.05
N GLN A 182 -5.42 23.98 -2.30
CA GLN A 182 -4.90 23.65 -3.62
C GLN A 182 -5.38 22.26 -4.07
N PRO A 183 -5.69 22.08 -5.37
CA PRO A 183 -5.96 20.76 -5.92
C PRO A 183 -4.72 19.87 -5.77
N PHE A 184 -4.94 18.56 -5.75
CA PHE A 184 -3.85 17.58 -5.65
C PHE A 184 -2.96 17.54 -6.88
N VAL A 185 -3.53 17.86 -8.04
CA VAL A 185 -2.83 17.96 -9.31
C VAL A 185 -3.02 19.34 -9.92
N ASP A 186 -2.00 19.81 -10.63
CA ASP A 186 -2.09 21.03 -11.43
C ASP A 186 -2.77 20.78 -12.79
N GLU A 187 -2.95 21.85 -13.59
CA GLU A 187 -3.59 21.79 -14.91
C GLU A 187 -2.84 20.90 -15.92
N ASN A 188 -1.57 20.62 -15.67
CA ASN A 188 -0.73 19.76 -16.50
C ASN A 188 -0.70 18.31 -15.98
N GLY A 189 -1.41 18.00 -14.90
CA GLY A 189 -1.44 16.67 -14.28
C GLY A 189 -0.28 16.37 -13.32
N ASN A 190 0.56 17.36 -12.99
CA ASN A 190 1.64 17.16 -12.02
C ASN A 190 1.11 17.27 -10.59
N LEU A 191 1.77 16.60 -9.66
CA LEU A 191 1.47 16.76 -8.23
C LEU A 191 1.71 18.20 -7.77
N ASN A 192 0.84 18.67 -6.88
CA ASN A 192 1.12 19.91 -6.17
C ASN A 192 2.40 19.79 -5.33
N LYS A 193 2.94 20.93 -4.90
CA LYS A 193 4.24 20.98 -4.19
C LYS A 193 4.27 20.20 -2.87
N CYS A 194 3.12 20.05 -2.19
CA CYS A 194 3.06 19.26 -0.95
C CYS A 194 3.19 17.78 -1.26
N LEU A 195 2.33 17.28 -2.15
CA LEU A 195 2.32 15.86 -2.54
C LEU A 195 3.61 15.45 -3.23
N GLN A 196 4.21 16.32 -4.05
CA GLN A 196 5.52 16.05 -4.63
C GLN A 196 6.60 15.94 -3.55
N CYS A 197 6.61 16.86 -2.57
CA CYS A 197 7.55 16.79 -1.46
C CYS A 197 7.36 15.51 -0.63
N ASP A 198 6.12 15.12 -0.32
CA ASP A 198 5.82 13.87 0.37
C ASP A 198 6.31 12.64 -0.41
N GLU A 199 6.05 12.57 -1.71
CA GLU A 199 6.53 11.48 -2.58
C GLU A 199 8.07 11.40 -2.63
N ASP A 200 8.76 12.54 -2.61
CA ASP A 200 10.22 12.61 -2.67
C ASP A 200 10.88 12.33 -1.31
N LYS A 201 10.31 12.84 -0.21
CA LYS A 201 10.92 12.85 1.13
C LYS A 201 10.45 11.72 2.03
N SER A 202 9.17 11.33 1.90
CA SER A 202 8.57 10.32 2.77
C SER A 202 8.22 9.04 2.02
N GLY A 203 7.97 9.16 0.71
CA GLY A 203 7.50 8.10 -0.18
C GLY A 203 8.35 6.83 -0.20
N PRO A 204 9.70 6.87 -0.36
CA PRO A 204 10.51 5.65 -0.43
C PRO A 204 10.41 4.78 0.84
N ILE A 205 10.58 5.41 2.01
CA ILE A 205 10.48 4.72 3.30
C ILE A 205 9.07 4.21 3.52
N PHE A 206 8.05 5.05 3.28
CA PHE A 206 6.65 4.65 3.43
C PHE A 206 6.32 3.45 2.55
N LYS A 207 6.60 3.49 1.25
CA LYS A 207 6.30 2.40 0.31
C LYS A 207 7.00 1.11 0.72
N TYR A 208 8.25 1.21 1.16
CA TYR A 208 9.04 0.05 1.59
C TYR A 208 8.50 -0.61 2.87
N PHE A 209 8.07 0.20 3.84
CA PHE A 209 7.60 -0.29 5.13
C PHE A 209 6.10 -0.59 5.18
N ALA A 210 5.29 0.08 4.35
CA ALA A 210 3.89 -0.26 4.14
C ALA A 210 3.76 -1.54 3.31
N GLY A 211 4.59 -1.72 2.28
CA GLY A 211 4.55 -2.85 1.35
C GLY A 211 3.37 -2.76 0.37
N ARG A 212 2.18 -2.44 0.89
CA ARG A 212 0.97 -2.19 0.10
C ARG A 212 0.72 -0.70 -0.12
N THR A 213 0.35 -0.36 -1.34
CA THR A 213 -0.28 0.90 -1.74
C THR A 213 -1.52 0.59 -2.58
N ARG A 214 -2.34 1.60 -2.89
CA ARG A 214 -3.45 1.41 -3.85
C ARG A 214 -2.96 0.95 -5.22
N ARG A 215 -1.92 1.61 -5.74
CA ARG A 215 -1.40 1.38 -7.10
C ARG A 215 -0.86 -0.03 -7.30
N ASN A 216 -0.04 -0.53 -6.36
CA ASN A 216 0.47 -1.90 -6.45
C ASN A 216 -0.57 -2.98 -6.11
N SER A 217 -1.79 -2.59 -5.70
CA SER A 217 -2.91 -3.48 -5.40
C SER A 217 -4.00 -3.46 -6.48
N GLY A 218 -3.79 -2.83 -7.62
CA GLY A 218 -4.85 -2.73 -8.63
C GLY A 218 -5.99 -1.77 -8.28
N ILE A 219 -5.77 -0.86 -7.33
CA ILE A 219 -6.78 0.09 -6.86
C ILE A 219 -6.43 1.46 -7.43
N GLU A 220 -7.37 2.04 -8.16
CA GLU A 220 -7.29 3.43 -8.61
C GLU A 220 -7.24 4.40 -7.43
N SER A 221 -6.33 5.37 -7.50
CA SER A 221 -6.17 6.44 -6.53
C SER A 221 -6.96 7.68 -6.94
N GLU A 222 -7.38 8.45 -5.96
CA GLU A 222 -8.08 9.74 -6.08
C GLU A 222 -7.18 10.85 -6.61
N ILE A 223 -5.86 10.64 -6.57
CA ILE A 223 -4.87 11.52 -7.17
C ILE A 223 -4.55 10.97 -8.57
N PRO A 224 -5.10 11.56 -9.65
CA PRO A 224 -4.86 11.09 -11.01
C PRO A 224 -3.39 11.30 -11.38
N ARG A 225 -2.76 10.30 -12.01
CA ARG A 225 -1.34 10.37 -12.43
C ARG A 225 -1.18 9.69 -13.80
N PRO A 226 -0.89 10.45 -14.87
CA PRO A 226 -0.89 9.91 -16.23
C PRO A 226 0.23 8.89 -16.51
N ASP A 227 1.38 9.03 -15.83
CA ASP A 227 2.56 8.20 -16.10
C ASP A 227 2.69 6.96 -15.18
N GLN A 228 1.76 6.76 -14.22
CA GLN A 228 1.85 5.66 -13.25
C GLN A 228 0.92 4.50 -13.61
N GLN A 229 1.52 3.33 -13.80
CA GLN A 229 0.78 2.08 -14.00
C GLN A 229 0.19 1.59 -12.68
N VAL A 230 -1.09 1.24 -12.72
CA VAL A 230 -1.77 0.50 -11.65
C VAL A 230 -1.53 -0.98 -11.92
N TYR A 231 -0.96 -1.69 -10.96
CA TYR A 231 -0.60 -3.09 -11.14
C TYR A 231 -1.88 -3.94 -11.27
N PRO A 232 -2.04 -4.76 -12.31
CA PRO A 232 -3.31 -5.42 -12.61
C PRO A 232 -3.62 -6.54 -11.61
N ILE A 233 -4.45 -6.28 -10.59
CA ILE A 233 -4.89 -7.33 -9.63
C ILE A 233 -6.40 -7.37 -9.50
N ASN A 234 -6.93 -8.58 -9.50
CA ASN A 234 -8.34 -8.85 -9.20
C ASN A 234 -8.49 -9.08 -7.69
N GLN A 235 -9.23 -8.20 -7.00
CA GLN A 235 -9.42 -8.28 -5.55
C GLN A 235 -10.64 -9.12 -5.13
N CYS A 236 -11.06 -10.09 -5.95
CA CYS A 236 -12.21 -10.96 -5.71
C CYS A 236 -11.81 -12.41 -5.35
N TYR A 237 -10.95 -12.57 -4.34
CA TYR A 237 -10.41 -13.88 -3.91
C TYR A 237 -10.74 -14.24 -2.44
N TYR A 238 -11.91 -13.83 -1.94
CA TYR A 238 -12.33 -14.08 -0.56
C TYR A 238 -13.08 -15.40 -0.32
#